data_AF-A0A2U3AFP7-F1
#
_entry.id   AF-A0A2U3AFP7-F1
#
_cell.length_a   1.000
_cell.length_b   1.000
_cell.length_c   1.000
_cell.angle_alpha   90.00
_cell.angle_beta   90.00
_cell.angle_gamma   90.00
#
_symmetry.space_group_name_H-M   'P 1'
#
loop_
_entity.id
_entity.type
_entity.pdbx_description
1 polymer ?
#
loop_
_entity_poly.entity_id
_entity_poly.type
_entity_poly.pdbx_seq_one_letter_code
_entity_poly.pdbx_strand_id
1 'polypeptide(L)'
;MFAITKKTDSVRVEFRVPSDFLVKLDHFAKKEGISRSEFITEACEHYMNQIVTDFNVPVASVQRINQLVEGMTAMERRMFTLENVVDTGLRSIIDLTKGENYLMDEGE
;
A
#
# COMPACT_ATOMS: atom_id res chain seq x y z
N MET A 1 -0.47 -20.35 -33.00
CA MET A 1 0.03 -19.31 -32.07
C MET A 1 0.12 -18.02 -32.87
N PHE A 2 -0.92 -17.19 -32.86
CA PHE A 2 -1.00 -16.00 -33.71
C PHE A 2 -0.35 -14.82 -32.97
N ALA A 3 0.79 -14.35 -33.47
CA ALA A 3 1.33 -13.06 -33.09
C ALA A 3 0.46 -11.98 -33.71
N ILE A 4 -0.31 -11.26 -32.89
CA ILE A 4 -0.97 -10.02 -33.30
C ILE A 4 0.13 -8.96 -33.34
N THR A 5 0.82 -8.83 -34.48
CA THR A 5 1.62 -7.65 -34.79
C THR A 5 0.65 -6.49 -35.02
N LYS A 6 0.31 -5.80 -33.94
CA LYS A 6 -0.46 -4.55 -33.99
C LYS A 6 0.38 -3.55 -34.79
N LYS A 7 0.03 -3.35 -36.05
CA LYS A 7 0.66 -2.35 -36.91
C LYS A 7 0.24 -0.99 -36.35
N THR A 8 1.09 -0.38 -35.53
CA THR A 8 0.83 0.94 -34.96
C THR A 8 1.01 1.96 -36.07
N ASP A 9 -0.08 2.40 -36.68
CA ASP A 9 -0.06 3.55 -37.58
C ASP A 9 0.41 4.77 -36.78
N SER A 10 1.63 5.22 -37.04
CA SER A 10 2.21 6.38 -36.37
C SER A 10 1.72 7.65 -37.04
N VAL A 11 0.99 8.47 -36.28
CA VAL A 11 0.51 9.78 -36.75
C VAL A 11 1.51 10.84 -36.32
N ARG A 12 1.96 11.68 -37.25
CA ARG A 12 2.84 12.80 -36.95
C ARG A 12 2.04 13.90 -36.26
N VAL A 13 2.43 14.23 -35.03
CA VAL A 13 1.86 15.34 -34.27
C VAL A 13 2.93 16.43 -34.13
N GLU A 14 2.63 17.65 -34.57
CA GLU A 14 3.49 18.81 -34.40
C GLU A 14 2.91 19.72 -33.32
N PHE A 15 3.72 20.07 -32.32
CA PHE A 15 3.32 21.00 -31.28
C PHE A 15 4.47 21.94 -30.93
N ARG A 16 4.11 23.17 -30.53
CA ARG A 16 5.09 24.18 -30.12
C ARG A 16 5.39 24.02 -28.63
N VAL A 17 6.66 23.96 -28.30
CA VAL A 17 7.13 23.88 -26.91
C VAL A 17 8.02 25.07 -26.57
N PRO A 18 8.06 25.49 -25.29
CA PRO A 18 9.06 26.43 -24.80
C PRO A 18 10.49 25.89 -25.00
N SER A 19 11.45 26.77 -25.23
CA SER A 19 12.87 26.41 -25.42
C SER A 19 13.43 25.60 -24.25
N ASP A 20 13.05 25.95 -23.03
CA ASP A 20 13.55 25.31 -21.81
C ASP A 20 13.03 23.87 -21.64
N PHE A 21 11.87 23.59 -22.22
CA PHE A 21 11.29 22.26 -22.21
C PHE A 21 12.11 21.28 -23.06
N LEU A 22 12.68 21.74 -24.19
CA LEU A 22 13.55 20.91 -25.03
C LEU A 22 14.80 20.45 -24.29
N VAL A 23 15.42 21.33 -23.51
CA VAL A 23 16.62 21.00 -22.71
C VAL A 23 16.30 19.94 -21.66
N LYS A 24 15.16 20.09 -20.97
CA LYS A 24 14.70 19.09 -19.98
C LYS A 24 14.35 17.77 -20.65
N LEU A 25 13.65 17.81 -21.77
CA LEU A 25 13.28 16.62 -22.53
C LEU A 25 14.51 15.83 -22.96
N ASP A 26 15.55 16.52 -23.46
CA ASP A 26 16.82 15.88 -23.81
C ASP A 26 17.53 15.26 -22.62
N HIS A 27 17.52 15.93 -21.48
CA HIS A 27 18.14 15.43 -20.27
C HIS A 27 17.46 14.13 -19.79
N PHE A 28 16.13 14.12 -19.72
CA PHE A 28 15.38 12.94 -19.25
C PHE A 28 15.34 11.81 -20.28
N ALA A 29 15.21 12.11 -21.58
CA ALA A 29 15.30 11.11 -22.63
C ALA A 29 16.67 10.41 -22.64
N LYS A 30 17.77 11.15 -22.44
CA LYS A 30 19.11 10.57 -22.29
C LYS A 30 19.28 9.73 -21.03
N LYS A 31 18.66 10.15 -19.92
CA LYS A 31 18.71 9.41 -18.65
C LYS A 31 18.03 8.05 -18.76
N GLU A 32 16.88 8.00 -19.43
CA GLU A 32 16.08 6.79 -19.62
C GLU A 32 16.54 5.97 -20.86
N GLY A 33 17.40 6.53 -21.71
CA GLY A 33 17.95 5.84 -22.89
C GLY A 33 16.98 5.71 -24.06
N ILE A 34 15.89 6.49 -24.08
CA ILE A 34 14.82 6.41 -25.08
C ILE A 34 14.79 7.64 -26.00
N SER A 35 14.09 7.52 -27.14
CA SER A 35 13.94 8.65 -28.07
C SER A 35 13.02 9.74 -27.49
N ARG A 36 13.17 11.00 -27.95
CA ARG A 36 12.31 12.11 -27.52
C ARG A 36 10.82 11.81 -27.72
N SER A 37 10.47 11.23 -28.86
CA SER A 37 9.09 10.90 -29.21
C SER A 37 8.51 9.81 -28.31
N GLU A 38 9.33 8.83 -27.95
CA GLU A 38 8.96 7.73 -27.07
C GLU A 38 8.78 8.24 -25.64
N PHE A 39 9.70 9.08 -25.15
CA PHE A 39 9.57 9.74 -23.85
C PHE A 39 8.29 10.59 -23.77
N ILE A 40 7.96 11.36 -24.81
CA ILE A 40 6.73 12.16 -24.85
C ILE A 40 5.49 11.26 -24.80
N THR A 41 5.49 10.18 -25.60
CA THR A 41 4.37 9.23 -25.63
C THR A 41 4.16 8.59 -24.27
N GLU A 42 5.22 8.08 -23.66
CA GLU A 42 5.17 7.43 -22.35
C GLU A 42 4.77 8.41 -21.23
N ALA A 43 5.28 9.65 -21.26
CA ALA A 43 4.86 10.68 -20.32
C ALA A 43 3.37 11.04 -20.46
N CYS A 44 2.87 11.14 -21.71
CA CYS A 44 1.46 11.36 -21.97
C CYS A 44 0.60 10.19 -21.50
N GLU A 45 0.98 8.95 -21.80
CA GLU A 45 0.29 7.74 -21.34
C GLU A 45 0.29 7.66 -19.81
N HIS A 46 1.42 7.94 -19.16
CA HIS A 46 1.52 7.97 -17.71
C HIS A 46 0.57 9.00 -17.11
N TYR A 47 0.49 10.20 -17.68
CA TYR A 47 -0.42 11.24 -17.20
C TYR A 47 -1.90 10.92 -17.48
N MET A 48 -2.22 10.35 -18.64
CA MET A 48 -3.57 9.86 -18.95
C MET A 48 -3.99 8.75 -17.97
N ASN A 49 -3.09 7.81 -17.68
CA ASN A 49 -3.33 6.75 -16.70
C ASN A 49 -3.50 7.31 -15.28
N GLN A 50 -2.76 8.36 -14.90
CA GLN A 50 -2.96 9.06 -13.63
C GLN A 50 -4.32 9.75 -13.52
N ILE A 51 -4.85 10.29 -14.62
CA ILE A 51 -6.18 10.94 -14.64
C ILE A 51 -7.30 9.90 -14.55
N VAL A 52 -7.16 8.77 -15.25
CA VAL A 52 -8.18 7.72 -15.32
C VAL A 52 -8.17 6.83 -14.08
N THR A 53 -6.97 6.52 -13.58
CA THR A 53 -6.76 5.66 -12.41
C THR A 53 -6.54 6.56 -11.22
N ASP A 54 -7.62 6.86 -10.51
CA ASP A 54 -7.60 7.60 -9.25
C ASP A 54 -6.54 6.95 -8.34
N PHE A 55 -5.45 7.68 -8.08
CA PHE A 55 -4.27 7.30 -7.30
C PHE A 55 -3.24 6.33 -7.93
N ASN A 56 -2.28 6.89 -8.67
CA ASN A 56 -0.95 6.27 -8.81
C ASN A 56 -0.13 6.55 -7.53
N VAL A 57 -0.43 5.84 -6.44
CA VAL A 57 0.26 6.00 -5.15
C VAL A 57 1.72 5.57 -5.32
N PRO A 58 2.71 6.43 -5.04
CA PRO A 58 4.11 6.02 -5.10
C PRO A 58 4.36 4.77 -4.25
N VAL A 59 5.20 3.85 -4.72
CA VAL A 59 5.52 2.59 -4.01
C VAL A 59 5.92 2.84 -2.55
N ALA A 60 6.67 3.91 -2.30
CA ALA A 60 7.07 4.34 -0.95
C ALA A 60 5.91 4.78 -0.05
N SER A 61 4.81 5.24 -0.63
CA SER A 61 3.60 5.61 0.10
C SER A 61 2.73 4.38 0.38
N VAL A 62 2.64 3.43 -0.55
CA VAL A 62 2.00 2.11 -0.31
C VAL A 62 2.70 1.36 0.82
N GLN A 63 4.04 1.32 0.81
CA GLN A 63 4.82 0.68 1.86
C GLN A 63 4.56 1.31 3.25
N ARG A 64 4.47 2.64 3.32
CA ARG A 64 4.14 3.35 4.56
C ARG A 64 2.72 3.07 5.05
N ILE A 65 1.75 2.97 4.13
CA ILE A 65 0.37 2.60 4.48
C ILE A 65 0.34 1.17 5.03
N ASN A 66 1.04 0.22 4.41
CA ASN A 66 1.12 -1.15 4.90
C ASN A 66 1.71 -1.22 6.33
N GLN A 67 2.77 -0.45 6.60
CA GLN A 67 3.34 -0.34 7.95
C GLN A 67 2.33 0.20 8.98
N LEU A 68 1.51 1.19 8.60
CA LEU A 68 0.45 1.71 9.48
C LEU A 68 -0.62 0.65 9.74
N VAL A 69 -1.06 -0.07 8.72
CA VAL A 69 -2.05 -1.15 8.84
C VAL A 69 -1.53 -2.28 9.72
N GLU A 70 -0.27 -2.68 9.56
CA GLU A 70 0.39 -3.67 10.42
C GLU A 70 0.43 -3.20 11.88
N GLY A 71 0.75 -1.91 12.11
CA GLY A 71 0.74 -1.30 13.43
C GLY A 71 -0.63 -1.33 14.10
N MET A 72 -1.69 -0.96 13.37
CA MET A 72 -3.08 -1.03 13.88
C MET A 72 -3.50 -2.46 14.19
N THR A 73 -3.18 -3.41 13.31
CA THR A 73 -3.50 -4.84 13.51
C THR A 73 -2.74 -5.42 14.72
N ALA A 74 -1.51 -4.98 14.97
CA ALA A 74 -0.76 -5.37 16.16
C ALA A 74 -1.36 -4.76 17.44
N MET A 75 -1.85 -3.52 17.37
CA MET A 75 -2.53 -2.85 18.48
C MET A 75 -3.84 -3.55 18.85
N GLU A 76 -4.67 -3.88 17.86
CA GLU A 76 -5.91 -4.63 18.05
C GLU A 76 -5.66 -5.97 18.76
N ARG A 77 -4.67 -6.74 18.29
CA ARG A 77 -4.27 -8.00 18.94
C ARG A 77 -3.85 -7.80 20.39
N ARG A 78 -3.12 -6.72 20.70
CA ARG A 78 -2.72 -6.42 22.09
C ARG A 78 -3.92 -6.05 22.96
N MET A 79 -4.89 -5.31 22.42
CA MET A 79 -6.13 -5.00 23.15
C MET A 79 -6.92 -6.27 23.46
N PHE A 80 -7.06 -7.17 22.49
CA PHE A 80 -7.73 -8.46 22.70
C PHE A 80 -7.01 -9.34 23.74
N THR A 81 -5.69 -9.40 23.70
CA THR A 81 -4.91 -10.10 24.73
C THR A 81 -5.11 -9.47 26.11
N LEU A 82 -5.12 -8.13 26.21
CA LEU A 82 -5.35 -7.44 27.46
C LEU A 82 -6.75 -7.73 28.01
N GLU A 83 -7.77 -7.71 27.16
CA GLU A 83 -9.15 -8.06 27.53
C GLU A 83 -9.23 -9.47 28.12
N ASN A 84 -8.62 -10.46 27.47
CA ASN A 84 -8.59 -11.84 27.97
C ASN A 84 -7.87 -11.96 29.32
N VAL A 85 -6.75 -11.25 29.51
CA VAL A 85 -6.02 -11.23 30.79
C VAL A 85 -6.87 -10.59 31.89
N VAL A 86 -7.60 -9.52 31.58
CA VAL A 86 -8.51 -8.86 32.53
C VAL A 86 -9.68 -9.77 32.87
N ASP A 87 -10.34 -10.42 31.90
CA ASP A 87 -11.43 -11.36 32.15
C ASP A 87 -10.96 -12.54 33.01
N THR A 88 -9.80 -13.13 32.66
CA THR A 88 -9.18 -14.21 33.44
C THR A 88 -8.84 -13.75 34.85
N GLY A 89 -8.24 -12.56 35.01
CA GLY A 89 -7.89 -12.01 36.30
C GLY A 89 -9.11 -11.74 37.18
N LEU A 90 -10.19 -11.20 36.60
CA LEU A 90 -11.44 -10.95 37.29
C LEU A 90 -12.13 -12.26 37.69
N ARG A 91 -12.13 -13.28 36.83
CA ARG A 91 -12.63 -14.62 37.18
C ARG A 91 -11.85 -15.22 38.35
N SER A 92 -10.52 -15.18 38.31
CA SER A 92 -9.68 -15.65 39.43
C SER A 92 -9.96 -14.91 40.73
N ILE A 93 -10.17 -13.58 40.69
CA ILE A 93 -10.54 -12.81 41.88
C ILE A 93 -11.91 -13.24 42.39
N ILE A 94 -12.89 -13.39 41.50
CA ILE A 94 -14.25 -13.84 41.84
C ILE A 94 -14.21 -15.22 42.48
N ASP A 95 -13.44 -16.15 41.94
CA ASP A 95 -13.30 -17.51 42.47
C ASP A 95 -12.64 -17.49 43.86
N LEU A 96 -11.62 -16.65 44.05
CA LEU A 96 -10.99 -16.42 45.35
C LEU A 96 -11.93 -15.75 46.37
N THR A 97 -12.78 -14.81 45.94
CA THR A 97 -13.72 -14.11 46.85
C THR A 97 -14.98 -14.90 47.14
N LYS A 98 -15.42 -15.78 46.23
CA LYS A 98 -16.51 -16.73 46.46
C LYS A 98 -16.11 -17.85 47.43
N GLY A 99 -14.81 -18.01 47.68
CA GLY A 99 -14.33 -18.93 48.69
C GLY A 99 -14.72 -20.37 48.38
N GLU A 100 -14.61 -20.82 47.12
CA GLU A 100 -14.88 -22.22 46.78
C GLU A 100 -13.77 -23.13 47.34
N ASN A 101 -13.93 -23.46 48.62
CA ASN A 101 -13.99 -24.81 49.15
C ASN A 101 -12.83 -25.79 48.92
N TYR A 102 -11.58 -25.33 48.93
CA TYR A 102 -10.46 -26.26 49.17
C TYR A 102 -10.42 -26.84 50.61
N LEU A 103 -11.32 -26.41 51.51
CA LEU A 103 -11.39 -26.87 52.90
C LEU A 103 -12.62 -27.72 53.22
N MET A 104 -13.47 -28.03 52.24
CA MET A 104 -14.67 -28.87 52.46
C MET A 104 -14.58 -30.26 51.79
N ASP A 105 -13.41 -30.62 51.25
CA ASP A 105 -13.15 -31.93 50.64
C ASP A 105 -12.25 -32.83 51.52
N GLU A 106 -12.10 -32.49 52.81
CA GLU A 106 -11.61 -33.42 53.85
C GLU A 106 -12.80 -33.95 54.64
N GLY A 107 -13.60 -34.83 54.03
CA GLY A 107 -14.82 -35.29 54.68
C GLY A 107 -15.64 -36.37 53.99
N GLU A 108 -15.03 -37.31 53.26
CA GLU A 108 -15.56 -38.68 53.11
C GLU A 108 -14.46 -39.69 52.79
#